data_AF-A0A8S2X0G6-F1
#
_entry.id   AF-A0A8S2X0G6-F1
#
_cell.length_a   1.000
_cell.length_b   1.000
_cell.length_c   1.000
_cell.angle_alpha   90.00
_cell.angle_beta   90.00
_cell.angle_gamma   90.00
#
_symmetry.space_group_name_H-M   'P 1'
#
loop_
_entity.id
_entity.type
_entity.pdbx_description
1 polymer ?
#
loop_
_entity_poly.entity_id
_entity_poly.type
_entity_poly.pdbx_seq_one_letter_code
_entity_poly.pdbx_strand_id
1 'polypeptide(L)'
;LMNAAVKLNIEPSKLVQACDSVSFCLSKALAAPVGSLVVGRIDFIKQAKRLRKALGGGLRQSGILAAAGILSITEMPKLLKTDHDNAKLLAIGLAKIDGININADEVQTNIIFISLDSNKVSIDAPTLANKLKVNHNILIAATNIMKIRCVTHYMITKDDIQLVLKQVEYELDQHRK
;
A
#
# COMPACT_ATOMS: atom_id res chain seq x y z
N LEU A 1 5.62 -6.76 -6.65
CA LEU A 1 5.75 -8.22 -6.87
C LEU A 1 4.67 -9.00 -6.12
N MET A 2 4.77 -9.21 -4.81
CA MET A 2 3.85 -10.12 -4.08
C MET A 2 2.36 -9.76 -4.20
N ASN A 3 1.99 -8.48 -4.08
CA ASN A 3 0.60 -8.04 -4.29
C ASN A 3 0.07 -8.42 -5.69
N ALA A 4 0.88 -8.29 -6.73
CA ALA A 4 0.49 -8.66 -8.09
C ALA A 4 0.37 -10.18 -8.24
N ALA A 5 1.32 -10.94 -7.68
CA ALA A 5 1.31 -12.41 -7.69
C ALA A 5 0.04 -12.97 -7.03
N VAL A 6 -0.31 -12.45 -5.85
CA VAL A 6 -1.53 -12.83 -5.12
C VAL A 6 -2.78 -12.46 -5.88
N LYS A 7 -2.86 -11.24 -6.45
CA LYS A 7 -4.02 -10.82 -7.24
C LYS A 7 -4.24 -11.70 -8.47
N LEU A 8 -3.17 -12.05 -9.17
CA LEU A 8 -3.21 -12.89 -10.36
C LEU A 8 -3.31 -14.38 -10.04
N ASN A 9 -3.22 -14.75 -8.76
CA ASN A 9 -3.19 -16.14 -8.29
C ASN A 9 -2.13 -17.00 -8.99
N ILE A 10 -0.91 -16.47 -9.10
CA ILE A 10 0.24 -17.16 -9.68
C ILE A 10 1.48 -17.03 -8.81
N GLU A 11 2.41 -17.95 -8.99
CA GLU A 11 3.72 -17.87 -8.36
C GLU A 11 4.46 -16.58 -8.75
N PRO A 12 5.12 -15.88 -7.80
CA PRO A 12 5.88 -14.67 -8.09
C PRO A 12 6.95 -14.88 -9.18
N SER A 13 7.53 -16.08 -9.28
CA SER A 13 8.52 -16.44 -10.29
C SER A 13 7.99 -16.33 -11.72
N LYS A 14 6.70 -16.62 -11.96
CA LYS A 14 6.07 -16.49 -13.29
C LYS A 14 6.00 -15.05 -13.76
N LEU A 15 5.81 -14.09 -12.85
CA LEU A 15 5.77 -12.66 -13.18
C LEU A 15 7.11 -12.09 -13.63
N VAL A 16 8.20 -12.71 -13.17
CA VAL A 16 9.56 -12.19 -13.35
C VAL A 16 10.44 -13.11 -14.19
N GLN A 17 9.85 -14.10 -14.86
CA GLN A 17 10.60 -15.09 -15.65
C GLN A 17 11.43 -14.46 -16.77
N ALA A 18 10.99 -13.31 -17.29
CA ALA A 18 11.68 -12.57 -18.34
C ALA A 18 12.68 -11.52 -17.81
N CYS A 19 12.88 -11.45 -16.48
CA CYS A 19 13.77 -10.49 -15.85
C CYS A 19 15.13 -11.13 -15.51
N ASP A 20 16.23 -10.47 -15.87
CA ASP A 20 17.58 -10.89 -15.45
C ASP A 20 17.84 -10.68 -13.95
N SER A 21 17.15 -9.69 -13.37
CA SER A 21 17.18 -9.40 -11.94
C SER A 21 15.86 -8.80 -11.46
N VAL A 22 15.59 -8.94 -10.17
CA VAL A 22 14.37 -8.47 -9.53
C VAL A 22 14.73 -7.81 -8.21
N SER A 23 14.13 -6.66 -7.93
CA SER A 23 14.11 -6.12 -6.58
C SER A 23 12.69 -6.11 -6.03
N PHE A 24 12.53 -6.48 -4.76
CA PHE A 24 11.27 -6.35 -4.05
C PHE A 24 11.49 -6.04 -2.56
N CYS A 25 10.55 -5.32 -1.98
CA CYS A 25 10.63 -4.90 -0.59
C CYS A 25 10.06 -5.95 0.36
N LEU A 26 10.70 -6.12 1.50
CA LEU A 26 10.17 -6.85 2.65
C LEU A 26 9.41 -5.88 3.58
N SER A 27 9.83 -4.63 3.63
CA SER A 27 9.32 -3.63 4.58
C SER A 27 8.10 -2.83 4.11
N LYS A 28 7.19 -3.49 3.39
CA LYS A 28 5.92 -2.89 2.95
C LYS A 28 4.78 -3.82 3.37
N ALA A 29 4.02 -4.33 2.40
CA ALA A 29 2.93 -5.27 2.64
C ALA A 29 3.39 -6.62 3.25
N LEU A 30 4.69 -6.91 3.24
CA LEU A 30 5.27 -8.09 3.89
C LEU A 30 5.73 -7.83 5.34
N ALA A 31 5.43 -6.66 5.92
CA ALA A 31 5.58 -6.35 7.34
C ALA A 31 6.99 -6.44 7.96
N ALA A 32 8.06 -6.67 7.19
CA ALA A 32 9.41 -6.56 7.75
C ALA A 32 9.64 -5.13 8.28
N PRO A 33 10.35 -4.94 9.41
CA PRO A 33 10.67 -3.59 9.86
C PRO A 33 11.62 -2.87 8.91
N VAL A 34 12.56 -3.60 8.30
CA VAL A 34 13.56 -3.07 7.37
C VAL A 34 13.86 -4.13 6.31
N GLY A 35 14.09 -3.68 5.08
CA GLY A 35 14.79 -4.48 4.09
C GLY A 35 14.09 -4.60 2.75
N SER A 36 14.91 -4.86 1.74
CA SER A 36 14.51 -5.25 0.40
C SER A 36 15.52 -6.28 -0.09
N LEU A 37 15.10 -7.13 -1.02
CA LEU A 37 15.96 -8.10 -1.66
C LEU A 37 16.23 -7.70 -3.11
N VAL A 38 17.40 -8.07 -3.58
CA VAL A 38 17.80 -8.07 -4.98
C VAL A 38 18.15 -9.52 -5.32
N VAL A 39 17.51 -10.05 -6.35
CA VAL A 39 17.63 -11.44 -6.82
C VAL A 39 18.08 -11.43 -8.28
N GLY A 40 18.93 -12.36 -8.67
CA GLY A 40 19.44 -12.47 -10.04
C GLY A 40 20.56 -13.51 -10.11
N ARG A 41 21.23 -13.59 -11.27
CA ARG A 41 22.35 -14.53 -11.49
C ARG A 41 23.52 -14.24 -10.55
N ILE A 42 24.34 -15.26 -10.28
CA ILE A 42 25.45 -15.20 -9.33
C ILE A 42 26.41 -14.04 -9.63
N ASP A 43 26.80 -13.84 -10.90
CA ASP A 43 27.76 -12.79 -11.26
C ASP A 43 27.18 -11.38 -11.09
N PHE A 44 25.89 -11.21 -11.38
CA PHE A 44 25.16 -9.99 -11.07
C PHE A 44 25.12 -9.73 -9.55
N ILE A 45 24.82 -10.75 -8.74
CA ILE A 45 24.79 -10.61 -7.28
C ILE A 45 26.17 -10.31 -6.69
N LYS A 46 27.27 -10.82 -7.27
CA LYS A 46 28.63 -10.44 -6.88
C LYS A 46 28.87 -8.94 -7.08
N GLN A 47 28.49 -8.40 -8.24
CA GLN A 47 28.61 -6.97 -8.52
C GLN A 47 27.70 -6.14 -7.60
N ALA A 48 26.45 -6.55 -7.42
CA ALA A 48 25.51 -5.89 -6.52
C ALA A 48 26.01 -5.86 -5.06
N LYS A 49 26.63 -6.93 -4.56
CA LYS A 49 27.25 -6.96 -3.22
C LYS A 49 28.42 -5.98 -3.11
N ARG A 50 29.25 -5.83 -4.15
CA ARG A 50 30.34 -4.84 -4.18
C ARG A 50 29.79 -3.42 -4.12
N LEU A 51 28.78 -3.10 -4.94
CA LEU A 51 28.10 -1.81 -4.91
C LEU A 51 27.42 -1.54 -3.57
N ARG A 52 26.75 -2.55 -2.99
CA ARG A 52 26.15 -2.46 -1.65
C ARG A 52 27.20 -2.06 -0.61
N LYS A 53 28.43 -2.59 -0.70
CA LYS A 53 29.51 -2.20 0.22
C LYS A 53 29.97 -0.75 -0.01
N ALA A 54 30.11 -0.33 -1.26
CA ALA A 54 30.51 1.03 -1.63
C ALA A 54 29.47 2.08 -1.19
N LEU A 55 28.18 1.77 -1.32
CA LEU A 55 27.06 2.61 -0.90
C LEU A 55 26.77 2.55 0.61
N GLY A 56 27.55 1.79 1.41
CA GLY A 56 27.38 1.71 2.86
C GLY A 56 26.35 0.69 3.36
N GLY A 57 25.68 -0.07 2.49
CA GLY A 57 24.68 -1.09 2.87
C GLY A 57 25.26 -2.40 3.43
N GLY A 58 26.56 -2.46 3.68
CA GLY A 58 27.26 -3.61 4.26
C GLY A 58 27.12 -3.68 5.78
N LEU A 59 25.90 -3.91 6.26
CA LEU A 59 25.58 -4.01 7.69
C LEU A 59 26.31 -5.18 8.36
N ARG A 60 26.60 -5.05 9.66
CA ARG A 60 27.21 -6.11 10.48
C ARG A 60 26.16 -7.10 10.96
N GLN A 61 25.73 -7.03 12.23
CA GLN A 61 24.77 -7.94 12.87
C GLN A 61 23.32 -7.80 12.32
N SER A 62 23.17 -7.96 11.00
CA SER A 62 21.93 -7.83 10.25
C SER A 62 21.02 -9.07 10.35
N GLY A 63 21.47 -10.11 11.06
CA GLY A 63 20.70 -11.33 11.30
C GLY A 63 19.34 -11.09 11.97
N ILE A 64 19.23 -10.06 12.83
CA ILE A 64 17.96 -9.67 13.47
C ILE A 64 16.94 -9.24 12.40
N LEU A 65 17.36 -8.38 11.45
CA LEU A 65 16.50 -7.94 10.35
C LEU A 65 16.21 -9.07 9.36
N ALA A 66 17.20 -9.93 9.11
CA ALA A 66 17.04 -11.09 8.23
C ALA A 66 16.03 -12.10 8.80
N ALA A 67 16.00 -12.31 10.12
CA ALA A 67 15.01 -13.17 10.78
C ALA A 67 13.57 -12.69 10.55
N ALA A 68 13.32 -11.38 10.71
CA ALA A 68 12.04 -10.78 10.35
C ALA A 68 11.74 -10.92 8.85
N GLY A 69 12.77 -10.76 8.00
CA GLY A 69 12.68 -10.95 6.56
C GLY A 69 12.29 -12.37 6.13
N ILE A 70 12.72 -13.41 6.85
CA ILE A 70 12.30 -14.80 6.59
C ILE A 70 10.79 -14.93 6.80
N LEU A 71 10.27 -14.52 7.96
CA LEU A 71 8.83 -14.54 8.25
C LEU A 71 8.02 -13.69 7.25
N SER A 72 8.59 -12.57 6.84
CA SER A 72 8.00 -11.67 5.83
C SER A 72 7.77 -12.37 4.48
N ILE A 73 8.61 -13.34 4.12
CA ILE A 73 8.49 -14.07 2.84
C ILE A 73 7.64 -15.33 3.01
N THR A 74 7.72 -16.02 4.15
CA THR A 74 7.04 -17.32 4.34
C THR A 74 5.61 -17.19 4.85
N GLU A 75 5.33 -16.20 5.70
CA GLU A 75 4.04 -16.06 6.38
C GLU A 75 3.19 -14.92 5.81
N MET A 76 3.79 -13.75 5.63
CA MET A 76 3.02 -12.54 5.31
C MET A 76 2.32 -12.55 3.95
N PRO A 77 2.79 -13.25 2.89
CA PRO A 77 2.04 -13.32 1.63
C PRO A 77 0.63 -13.90 1.79
N LYS A 78 0.40 -14.74 2.81
CA LYS A 78 -0.90 -15.36 3.12
C LYS A 78 -1.97 -14.31 3.49
N LEU A 79 -1.55 -13.14 3.99
CA LEU A 79 -2.44 -12.07 4.44
C LEU A 79 -2.75 -11.03 3.36
N LEU A 80 -2.00 -11.01 2.24
CA LEU A 80 -2.16 -9.99 1.20
C LEU A 80 -3.54 -10.02 0.53
N LYS A 81 -4.16 -11.21 0.47
CA LYS A 81 -5.53 -11.34 -0.05
C LYS A 81 -6.52 -10.56 0.81
N THR A 82 -6.38 -10.61 2.14
CA THR A 82 -7.19 -9.83 3.07
C THR A 82 -6.96 -8.33 2.87
N ASP A 83 -5.73 -7.89 2.63
CA ASP A 83 -5.43 -6.49 2.33
C ASP A 83 -6.16 -6.02 1.06
N HIS A 84 -6.19 -6.86 0.01
CA HIS A 84 -6.89 -6.56 -1.24
C HIS A 84 -8.41 -6.52 -1.04
N ASP A 85 -8.94 -7.45 -0.23
CA ASP A 85 -10.37 -7.50 0.08
C ASP A 85 -10.81 -6.27 0.89
N ASN A 86 -10.01 -5.85 1.86
CA ASN A 86 -10.25 -4.62 2.61
C ASN A 86 -10.12 -3.39 1.72
N ALA A 87 -9.17 -3.36 0.78
CA ALA A 87 -9.06 -2.26 -0.18
C ALA A 87 -10.27 -2.18 -1.11
N LYS A 88 -10.76 -3.32 -1.61
CA LYS A 88 -11.98 -3.39 -2.43
C LYS A 88 -13.21 -2.98 -1.64
N LEU A 89 -13.33 -3.40 -0.38
CA LEU A 89 -14.41 -2.99 0.51
C LEU A 89 -14.42 -1.48 0.72
N LEU A 90 -13.27 -0.89 1.01
CA LEU A 90 -13.12 0.56 1.17
C LEU A 90 -13.47 1.28 -0.13
N ALA A 91 -13.01 0.80 -1.28
CA ALA A 91 -13.31 1.39 -2.58
C ALA A 91 -14.82 1.39 -2.91
N ILE A 92 -15.51 0.27 -2.66
CA ILE A 92 -16.96 0.17 -2.85
C ILE A 92 -17.71 1.11 -1.92
N GLY A 93 -17.27 1.24 -0.66
CA GLY A 93 -17.88 2.17 0.29
C GLY A 93 -17.68 3.63 -0.13
N LEU A 94 -16.45 4.01 -0.49
CA LEU A 94 -16.12 5.37 -0.93
C LEU A 94 -16.87 5.75 -2.22
N ALA A 95 -17.12 4.80 -3.13
CA ALA A 95 -17.89 5.02 -4.35
C ALA A 95 -19.36 5.42 -4.10
N LYS A 96 -19.88 5.17 -2.88
CA LYS A 96 -21.25 5.52 -2.49
C LYS A 96 -21.35 6.90 -1.83
N ILE A 97 -20.22 7.50 -1.45
CA ILE A 97 -20.19 8.79 -0.77
C ILE A 97 -20.25 9.90 -1.82
N ASP A 98 -21.24 10.78 -1.70
CA ASP A 98 -21.39 11.91 -2.60
C ASP A 98 -20.21 12.88 -2.46
N GLY A 99 -19.68 13.36 -3.59
CA GLY A 99 -18.46 14.16 -3.61
C GLY A 99 -17.15 13.36 -3.78
N ILE A 100 -17.21 12.03 -3.86
CA ILE A 100 -16.06 11.16 -4.17
C ILE A 100 -16.23 10.50 -5.53
N ASN A 101 -15.19 10.60 -6.36
CA ASN A 101 -15.05 9.93 -7.63
C ASN A 101 -14.02 8.79 -7.52
N ILE A 102 -14.49 7.56 -7.70
CA ILE A 102 -13.67 6.35 -7.76
C ILE A 102 -14.35 5.28 -8.60
N ASN A 103 -13.59 4.57 -9.44
CA ASN A 103 -14.01 3.31 -10.01
C ASN A 103 -13.51 2.16 -9.14
N ALA A 104 -14.42 1.54 -8.38
CA ALA A 104 -14.05 0.43 -7.49
C ALA A 104 -13.50 -0.79 -8.26
N ASP A 105 -13.85 -0.97 -9.53
CA ASP A 105 -13.39 -2.11 -10.35
C ASP A 105 -11.95 -1.99 -10.82
N GLU A 106 -11.39 -0.78 -10.80
CA GLU A 106 -9.97 -0.53 -11.07
C GLU A 106 -9.08 -0.83 -9.86
N VAL A 107 -9.65 -1.08 -8.68
CA VAL A 107 -8.88 -1.43 -7.48
C VAL A 107 -8.47 -2.91 -7.53
N GLN A 108 -7.24 -3.15 -8.00
CA GLN A 108 -6.69 -4.48 -8.22
C GLN A 108 -5.94 -5.06 -7.01
N THR A 109 -5.34 -4.23 -6.15
CA THR A 109 -4.51 -4.69 -5.02
C THR A 109 -4.85 -3.91 -3.75
N ASN A 110 -3.86 -3.52 -2.93
CA ASN A 110 -4.06 -2.84 -1.65
C ASN A 110 -4.01 -1.29 -1.75
N ILE A 111 -4.04 -0.73 -2.96
CA ILE A 111 -3.92 0.71 -3.20
C ILE A 111 -5.20 1.23 -3.85
N ILE A 112 -5.72 2.32 -3.31
CA ILE A 112 -6.92 2.99 -3.78
C ILE A 112 -6.56 4.43 -4.10
N PHE A 113 -7.05 4.93 -5.23
CA PHE A 113 -7.00 6.34 -5.57
C PHE A 113 -8.43 6.86 -5.67
N ILE A 114 -8.72 7.96 -4.98
CA ILE A 114 -9.98 8.70 -5.11
C ILE A 114 -9.70 10.12 -5.57
N SER A 115 -10.69 10.72 -6.22
CA SER A 115 -10.70 12.16 -6.52
C SER A 115 -11.92 12.79 -5.87
N LEU A 116 -11.77 13.96 -5.26
CA LEU A 116 -12.90 14.76 -4.80
C LEU A 116 -13.57 15.44 -5.99
N ASP A 117 -14.89 15.56 -5.96
CA ASP A 117 -15.67 16.29 -6.97
C ASP A 117 -15.81 17.76 -6.58
N SER A 118 -15.04 18.64 -7.24
CA SER A 118 -15.06 20.08 -6.96
C SER A 118 -16.40 20.74 -7.23
N ASN A 119 -17.32 20.10 -7.95
CA ASN A 119 -18.66 20.65 -8.17
C ASN A 119 -19.59 20.36 -6.98
N LYS A 120 -19.29 19.33 -6.18
CA LYS A 120 -20.13 18.87 -5.07
C LYS A 120 -19.59 19.25 -3.71
N VAL A 121 -18.27 19.35 -3.58
CA VAL A 121 -17.61 19.69 -2.31
C VAL A 121 -16.68 20.89 -2.49
N SER A 122 -16.55 21.69 -1.43
CA SER A 122 -15.70 22.89 -1.38
C SER A 122 -14.29 22.62 -0.84
N ILE A 123 -14.09 21.47 -0.19
CA ILE A 123 -12.84 21.10 0.47
C ILE A 123 -11.84 20.45 -0.50
N ASP A 124 -10.56 20.73 -0.31
CA ASP A 124 -9.47 20.07 -1.03
C ASP A 124 -8.95 18.81 -0.30
N ALA A 125 -8.22 17.96 -1.04
CA ALA A 125 -7.71 16.70 -0.54
C ALA A 125 -6.72 16.84 0.65
N PRO A 126 -5.74 17.77 0.64
CA PRO A 126 -4.88 18.01 1.80
C PRO A 126 -5.64 18.42 3.07
N THR A 127 -6.64 19.29 2.93
CA THR A 127 -7.46 19.76 4.05
C THR A 127 -8.33 18.65 4.62
N LEU A 128 -8.95 17.83 3.75
CA LEU A 128 -9.71 16.66 4.17
C LEU A 128 -8.81 15.66 4.92
N ALA A 129 -7.62 15.34 4.37
CA ALA A 129 -6.66 14.46 5.01
C ALA A 129 -6.22 14.97 6.39
N ASN A 130 -6.01 16.29 6.53
CA ASN A 130 -5.63 16.89 7.81
C ASN A 130 -6.77 16.83 8.83
N LYS A 131 -8.02 17.10 8.43
CA LYS A 131 -9.20 16.98 9.30
C LYS A 131 -9.39 15.54 9.79
N LEU A 132 -9.29 14.56 8.90
CA LEU A 132 -9.36 13.14 9.26
C LEU A 132 -8.26 12.74 10.25
N LYS A 133 -7.04 13.27 10.07
CA LYS A 133 -5.94 13.05 11.01
C LYS A 133 -6.22 13.67 12.38
N VAL A 134 -6.56 14.95 12.43
CA VAL A 134 -6.68 15.70 13.69
C VAL A 134 -7.92 15.30 14.49
N ASN A 135 -9.05 15.12 13.81
CA ASN A 135 -10.33 14.89 14.48
C ASN A 135 -10.59 13.41 14.76
N HIS A 136 -10.08 12.52 13.90
CA HIS A 136 -10.46 11.10 13.89
C HIS A 136 -9.28 10.13 13.94
N ASN A 137 -8.04 10.62 14.01
CA ASN A 137 -6.82 9.81 13.97
C ASN A 137 -6.72 8.90 12.73
N ILE A 138 -7.28 9.34 11.60
CA ILE A 138 -7.24 8.63 10.32
C ILE A 138 -6.18 9.26 9.41
N LEU A 139 -5.18 8.47 9.02
CA LEU A 139 -4.08 8.91 8.17
C LEU A 139 -4.30 8.46 6.72
N ILE A 140 -4.56 9.43 5.84
CA ILE A 140 -4.60 9.25 4.39
C ILE A 140 -3.69 10.28 3.72
N ALA A 141 -3.24 10.00 2.50
CA ALA A 141 -2.27 10.87 1.82
C ALA A 141 -2.92 11.56 0.60
N ALA A 142 -2.97 12.89 0.63
CA ALA A 142 -3.22 13.67 -0.58
C ALA A 142 -2.04 13.51 -1.55
N THR A 143 -2.34 13.24 -2.81
CA THR A 143 -1.36 13.13 -3.91
C THR A 143 -1.36 14.37 -4.80
N ASN A 144 -2.47 15.13 -4.81
CA ASN A 144 -2.56 16.50 -5.30
C ASN A 144 -3.77 17.20 -4.64
N ILE A 145 -4.18 18.36 -5.14
CA ILE A 145 -5.26 19.17 -4.56
C ILE A 145 -6.63 18.47 -4.55
N MET A 146 -6.90 17.53 -5.46
CA MET A 146 -8.18 16.81 -5.52
C MET A 146 -8.05 15.29 -5.31
N LYS A 147 -6.84 14.73 -5.31
CA LYS A 147 -6.62 13.28 -5.31
C LYS A 147 -6.03 12.78 -4.00
N ILE A 148 -6.57 11.68 -3.51
CA ILE A 148 -6.11 11.00 -2.29
C ILE A 148 -5.72 9.57 -2.65
N ARG A 149 -4.62 9.09 -2.05
CA ARG A 149 -4.21 7.69 -2.08
C ARG A 149 -4.38 7.07 -0.70
N CYS A 150 -5.18 6.01 -0.64
CA CYS A 150 -5.33 5.15 0.53
C CYS A 150 -4.60 3.82 0.27
N VAL A 151 -3.99 3.25 1.31
CA VAL A 151 -3.27 1.99 1.22
C VAL A 151 -3.66 1.13 2.41
N THR A 152 -4.20 -0.07 2.16
CA THR A 152 -4.46 -1.06 3.21
C THR A 152 -3.23 -1.93 3.45
N HIS A 153 -3.11 -2.47 4.66
CA HIS A 153 -2.07 -3.42 5.05
C HIS A 153 -2.58 -4.28 6.21
N TYR A 154 -1.80 -5.30 6.59
CA TYR A 154 -2.19 -6.34 7.55
C TYR A 154 -2.73 -5.88 8.92
N MET A 155 -2.53 -4.61 9.31
CA MET A 155 -3.04 -4.05 10.57
C MET A 155 -4.36 -3.30 10.39
N ILE A 156 -4.84 -3.13 9.15
CA ILE A 156 -6.10 -2.46 8.85
C ILE A 156 -7.19 -3.53 8.78
N THR A 157 -8.10 -3.49 9.74
CA THR A 157 -9.22 -4.42 9.89
C THR A 157 -10.44 -3.94 9.12
N LYS A 158 -11.48 -4.79 9.03
CA LYS A 158 -12.77 -4.40 8.44
C LYS A 158 -13.46 -3.30 9.25
N ASP A 159 -13.30 -3.29 10.57
CA ASP A 159 -13.90 -2.28 11.44
C ASP A 159 -13.23 -0.91 11.21
N ASP A 160 -11.92 -0.90 10.98
CA ASP A 160 -11.21 0.32 10.57
C ASP A 160 -11.75 0.85 9.23
N ILE A 161 -12.08 -0.03 8.27
CA ILE A 161 -12.70 0.39 7.00
C ILE A 161 -14.05 1.06 7.26
N GLN A 162 -14.91 0.50 8.12
CA GLN A 162 -16.20 1.10 8.44
C GLN A 162 -16.05 2.46 9.13
N LEU A 163 -15.09 2.57 10.05
CA LEU A 163 -14.77 3.84 10.70
C LEU A 163 -14.33 4.89 9.66
N VAL A 164 -13.42 4.53 8.75
CA VAL A 164 -12.94 5.45 7.70
C VAL A 164 -14.09 5.93 6.82
N LEU A 165 -14.95 5.03 6.36
CA LEU A 165 -16.10 5.38 5.52
C LEU A 165 -17.01 6.40 6.21
N LYS A 166 -17.36 6.13 7.48
CA LYS A 166 -18.21 7.00 8.28
C LYS A 166 -17.60 8.39 8.47
N GLN A 167 -16.31 8.48 8.79
CA GLN A 167 -15.69 9.77 9.07
C GLN A 167 -15.38 10.58 7.80
N VAL A 168 -15.09 9.90 6.69
CA VAL A 168 -14.94 10.57 5.38
C VAL A 168 -16.28 11.18 4.96
N GLU A 169 -17.38 10.44 5.05
CA GLU A 169 -18.71 10.97 4.76
C GLU A 169 -19.06 12.15 5.67
N TYR A 170 -18.84 12.02 6.98
CA TYR A 170 -19.08 13.08 7.95
C TYR A 170 -18.32 14.38 7.61
N GLU A 171 -17.01 14.30 7.32
CA GLU A 171 -16.22 15.49 6.99
C GLU A 171 -16.64 16.09 5.64
N LEU A 172 -16.98 15.29 4.63
CA LEU A 172 -17.48 15.81 3.35
C LEU A 172 -18.84 16.51 3.48
N ASP A 173 -19.73 15.99 4.34
CA ASP A 173 -21.05 16.57 4.59
C ASP A 173 -20.98 18.01 5.12
N GLN A 174 -19.95 18.34 5.90
CA GLN A 174 -19.72 19.72 6.39
C GLN A 174 -19.26 20.69 5.29
N HIS A 175 -18.96 20.18 4.09
CA HIS A 175 -18.34 20.92 2.99
C HIS A 175 -19.09 20.77 1.66
N ARG A 176 -20.32 20.26 1.68
CA ARG A 176 -21.20 20.17 0.50
C ARG A 176 -21.53 21.55 -0.07
N LYS A 177 -21.66 21.62 -1.39
CA LYS A 177 -22.12 22.80 -2.14
C LYS A 177 -23.61 22.74 -2.43
#